data_AF-A0A3B8YLZ5-F1
#
_entry.id   AF-A0A3B8YLZ5-F1
#
_cell.length_a   1.000
_cell.length_b   1.000
_cell.length_c   1.000
_cell.angle_alpha   90.00
_cell.angle_beta   90.00
_cell.angle_gamma   90.00
#
_symmetry.space_group_name_H-M   'P 1'
#
loop_
_entity.id
_entity.type
_entity.pdbx_description
1 polymer ?
#
loop_
_entity_poly.entity_id
_entity_poly.type
_entity_poly.pdbx_seq_one_letter_code
_entity_poly.pdbx_strand_id
1 'polypeptide(L)'
;SYGQKGLITAGVEQVILREPVDLCVTIGPAIMMKFVSELTKKYSVPTVASLNTIMVDGTGMCGACRVTVGGVTKFVCVDGPEF
;
A
#
# COMPACT_ATOMS: atom_id res chain seq x y z
N SER A 1 -23.31 -6.84 -9.96
CA SER A 1 -23.56 -7.35 -11.33
C SER A 1 -22.41 -7.03 -12.30
N TYR A 2 -21.20 -6.70 -11.83
CA TYR A 2 -20.06 -6.40 -12.71
C TYR A 2 -18.80 -7.14 -12.23
N GLY A 3 -17.97 -7.56 -13.21
CA GLY A 3 -16.64 -8.12 -12.97
C GLY A 3 -16.62 -9.45 -12.21
N GLN A 4 -15.45 -9.75 -11.66
CA GLN A 4 -15.21 -10.95 -10.86
C GLN A 4 -15.61 -10.71 -9.40
N LYS A 5 -16.36 -11.65 -8.83
CA LYS A 5 -16.76 -11.62 -7.42
C LYS A 5 -15.57 -11.99 -6.53
N GLY A 6 -15.22 -11.13 -5.57
CA GLY A 6 -14.19 -11.43 -4.58
C GLY A 6 -13.57 -10.18 -3.96
N LEU A 7 -12.57 -10.38 -3.10
CA LEU A 7 -11.68 -9.31 -2.63
C LEU A 7 -10.59 -9.05 -3.68
N ILE A 8 -10.02 -7.85 -3.67
CA ILE A 8 -8.96 -7.48 -4.61
C ILE A 8 -7.73 -8.39 -4.50
N THR A 9 -7.44 -8.94 -3.32
CA THR A 9 -6.34 -9.89 -3.10
C THR A 9 -6.45 -11.13 -3.98
N ALA A 10 -7.66 -11.64 -4.22
CA ALA A 10 -7.86 -12.77 -5.13
C ALA A 10 -7.52 -12.40 -6.58
N GLY A 11 -7.86 -11.19 -7.01
CA GLY A 11 -7.50 -10.69 -8.35
C GLY A 11 -5.99 -10.47 -8.50
N VAL A 12 -5.34 -9.90 -7.48
CA VAL A 12 -3.88 -9.68 -7.46
C VAL A 12 -3.13 -11.02 -7.52
N GLU A 13 -3.54 -12.01 -6.73
CA GLU A 13 -2.93 -13.34 -6.72
C GLU A 13 -3.06 -14.03 -8.09
N GLN A 14 -4.21 -13.90 -8.76
CA GLN A 14 -4.40 -14.44 -10.10
C GLN A 14 -3.45 -13.85 -11.13
N VAL A 15 -3.15 -12.55 -11.04
CA VAL A 15 -2.18 -11.90 -11.94
C VAL A 15 -0.76 -12.38 -11.65
N ILE A 16 -0.36 -12.44 -10.37
CA ILE A 16 0.97 -12.93 -9.96
C ILE A 16 1.22 -14.37 -10.41
N LEU A 17 0.19 -15.22 -10.39
CA LEU A 17 0.29 -16.62 -10.84
C LEU A 17 0.28 -16.78 -12.37
N ARG A 18 -0.21 -15.77 -13.11
CA ARG A 18 -0.35 -15.82 -14.56
C ARG A 18 0.91 -15.34 -15.28
N GLU A 19 1.57 -14.31 -14.76
CA GLU A 19 2.67 -13.64 -15.43
C GLU A 19 3.68 -13.05 -14.42
N PRO A 20 4.96 -12.86 -14.81
CA PRO A 20 5.93 -12.21 -13.94
C PRO A 20 5.49 -10.77 -13.61
N VAL A 21 5.54 -10.42 -12.33
CA VAL A 21 5.20 -9.09 -11.82
C VAL A 21 6.40 -8.51 -11.09
N ASP A 22 6.96 -7.43 -11.64
CA ASP A 22 8.15 -6.77 -11.06
C ASP A 22 7.81 -5.83 -9.90
N LEU A 23 6.58 -5.29 -9.89
CA LEU A 23 6.13 -4.32 -8.88
C LEU A 23 4.60 -4.35 -8.72
N CYS A 24 4.14 -4.33 -7.47
CA CYS A 24 2.75 -4.08 -7.11
C CYS A 24 2.60 -2.67 -6.50
N VAL A 25 1.63 -1.89 -6.96
CA VAL A 25 1.28 -0.60 -6.35
C VAL A 25 -0.14 -0.70 -5.81
N THR A 26 -0.33 -0.39 -4.53
CA THR A 26 -1.64 -0.48 -3.87
C THR A 26 -2.08 0.86 -3.30
N ILE A 27 -3.33 1.24 -3.60
CA ILE A 27 -3.93 2.50 -3.18
C ILE A 27 -5.39 2.22 -2.82
N GLY A 28 -5.78 2.51 -1.58
CA GLY A 28 -7.16 2.31 -1.13
C GLY A 28 -7.29 2.37 0.39
N PRO A 29 -8.33 1.72 0.96
CA PRO A 29 -8.45 1.62 2.41
C PRO A 29 -7.21 0.95 3.04
N ALA A 30 -6.75 1.44 4.19
CA ALA A 30 -5.54 0.92 4.85
C ALA A 30 -5.58 -0.60 5.08
N ILE A 31 -6.75 -1.15 5.39
CA ILE A 31 -6.95 -2.59 5.56
C ILE A 31 -6.75 -3.37 4.26
N MET A 32 -7.16 -2.80 3.12
CA MET A 32 -6.95 -3.38 1.81
C MET A 32 -5.47 -3.37 1.46
N MET A 33 -4.80 -2.23 1.64
CA MET A 33 -3.36 -2.09 1.36
C MET A 33 -2.51 -3.03 2.22
N LYS A 34 -2.89 -3.23 3.50
CA LYS A 34 -2.27 -4.22 4.38
C LYS A 34 -2.32 -5.63 3.79
N PHE A 35 -3.52 -6.09 3.40
CA PHE A 35 -3.67 -7.45 2.90
C PHE A 35 -3.06 -7.67 1.51
N VAL A 36 -3.03 -6.63 0.66
CA VAL A 36 -2.28 -6.68 -0.60
C VAL A 36 -0.78 -6.81 -0.32
N SER A 37 -0.23 -6.00 0.59
CA SER A 37 1.19 -6.05 0.97
C SER A 37 1.59 -7.38 1.62
N GLU A 38 0.72 -7.97 2.44
CA GLU A 38 0.94 -9.30 3.01
C GLU A 38 0.90 -10.42 1.95
N LEU A 39 0.01 -10.31 0.95
CA LEU A 39 -0.10 -11.25 -0.15
C LEU A 39 1.15 -11.22 -1.03
N THR A 40 1.52 -10.04 -1.54
CA THR A 40 2.66 -9.88 -2.44
C THR A 40 3.98 -10.27 -1.78
N LYS A 41 4.11 -10.06 -0.46
CA LYS A 41 5.25 -10.55 0.34
C LYS A 41 5.43 -12.07 0.27
N LYS A 42 4.36 -12.86 0.18
CA LYS A 42 4.45 -14.33 0.03
C LYS A 42 5.11 -14.73 -1.29
N TYR A 43 4.93 -13.93 -2.33
CA TYR A 43 5.46 -14.15 -3.67
C TYR A 43 6.75 -13.37 -3.93
N SER A 44 7.30 -12.69 -2.91
CA SER A 44 8.48 -11.82 -3.03
C SER A 44 8.35 -10.73 -4.11
N VAL A 45 7.13 -10.26 -4.35
CA VAL A 45 6.85 -9.16 -5.28
C VAL A 45 7.02 -7.83 -4.54
N PRO A 46 7.95 -6.95 -4.96
CA PRO A 46 8.09 -5.61 -4.40
C PRO A 46 6.75 -4.88 -4.42
N THR A 47 6.39 -4.22 -3.32
CA THR A 47 5.09 -3.55 -3.18
C THR A 47 5.25 -2.15 -2.62
N VAL A 48 4.60 -1.19 -3.24
CA VAL A 48 4.51 0.20 -2.79
C VAL A 48 3.06 0.50 -2.41
N ALA A 49 2.85 1.10 -1.24
CA ALA A 49 1.54 1.50 -0.77
C ALA A 49 1.45 3.02 -0.60
N SER A 50 0.39 3.63 -1.16
CA SER A 50 0.12 5.07 -0.98
C SER A 50 -0.72 5.30 0.28
N LEU A 51 -0.06 5.71 1.36
CA LEU A 51 -0.67 5.83 2.68
C LEU A 51 -1.61 7.04 2.77
N ASN A 52 -2.78 6.83 3.40
CA ASN A 52 -3.84 7.83 3.57
C ASN A 52 -4.05 8.20 5.04
N THR A 53 -2.96 8.46 5.76
CA THR A 53 -3.00 8.87 7.18
C THR A 53 -3.68 10.21 7.38
N ILE A 54 -4.04 10.52 8.63
CA ILE A 54 -4.57 11.84 9.02
C ILE A 54 -3.54 12.92 8.67
N MET A 55 -4.00 13.98 7.99
CA MET A 55 -3.20 15.16 7.67
C MET A 55 -3.87 16.40 8.25
N VAL A 56 -3.07 17.37 8.69
CA VAL A 56 -3.54 18.68 9.17
C VAL A 56 -2.93 19.79 8.32
N ASP A 57 -1.61 19.99 8.41
CA ASP A 57 -0.91 21.04 7.67
C ASP A 57 -0.50 20.61 6.26
N GLY A 58 -0.09 19.35 6.09
CA GLY A 58 0.35 18.81 4.79
C GLY A 58 1.74 19.25 4.33
N THR A 59 2.49 19.98 5.16
CA THR A 59 3.81 20.55 4.84
C THR A 59 4.94 20.08 5.76
N GLY A 60 4.64 19.16 6.68
CA GLY A 60 5.62 18.54 7.58
C GLY A 60 5.80 19.24 8.92
N MET A 61 4.93 20.20 9.28
CA MET A 61 5.07 20.99 10.50
C MET A 61 4.47 20.32 11.75
N CYS A 62 3.41 19.52 11.62
CA CYS A 62 2.67 19.02 12.79
C CYS A 62 2.91 17.54 13.15
N GLY A 63 3.40 16.71 12.22
CA GLY A 63 3.59 15.27 12.46
C GLY A 63 2.29 14.46 12.66
N ALA A 64 1.12 14.99 12.31
CA ALA A 64 -0.15 14.25 12.36
C ALA A 64 -0.14 13.03 11.43
N CYS A 65 0.55 13.15 10.30
CA CYS A 65 0.69 12.12 9.28
C CYS A 65 1.90 11.20 9.50
N ARG A 66 2.40 11.08 10.75
CA ARG A 66 3.58 10.27 11.04
C ARG A 66 3.29 8.78 10.90
N VAL A 67 4.25 8.06 10.34
CA VAL A 67 4.28 6.60 10.20
C VAL A 67 5.66 6.06 10.57
N THR A 68 5.76 4.76 10.80
CA THR A 68 7.06 4.08 11.02
C THR A 68 7.36 3.19 9.83
N VAL A 69 8.42 3.50 9.10
CA VAL A 69 8.88 2.74 7.92
C VAL A 69 10.31 2.31 8.17
N GLY A 70 10.57 0.99 8.13
CA GLY A 70 11.90 0.44 8.42
C GLY A 70 12.42 0.77 9.82
N GLY A 71 11.53 0.97 10.81
CA GLY A 71 11.90 1.36 12.17
C GLY A 71 12.18 2.85 12.37
N VAL A 72 12.08 3.67 11.31
CA VAL A 72 12.30 5.11 11.37
C VAL A 72 10.97 5.85 11.22
N THR A 73 10.77 6.88 12.04
CA THR A 73 9.60 7.75 11.90
C THR A 73 9.71 8.62 10.64
N LYS A 74 8.64 8.62 9.84
CA LYS A 74 8.51 9.33 8.56
C LYS A 74 7.18 10.10 8.52
N PHE A 75 7.13 11.20 7.79
CA PHE A 75 5.92 12.02 7.63
C PHE A 75 5.33 11.84 6.24
N VAL A 76 4.13 11.26 6.15
CA VAL A 76 3.52 10.89 4.86
C VAL A 76 3.39 12.08 3.91
N CYS A 77 3.16 13.30 4.40
CA CYS A 77 2.97 14.47 3.53
C CYS A 77 4.27 15.04 2.92
N VAL A 78 5.45 14.66 3.43
CA VAL A 78 6.75 15.18 2.92
C VAL A 78 7.75 14.09 2.57
N ASP A 79 7.76 12.97 3.28
CA ASP A 79 8.58 11.80 2.98
C ASP A 79 7.89 10.80 2.05
N GLY A 80 6.55 10.86 1.95
CA GLY A 80 5.73 9.89 1.20
C GLY A 80 4.95 10.55 0.04
N PRO A 81 3.66 10.18 -0.18
CA PRO A 81 2.83 9.28 0.62
C PRO A 81 3.08 7.79 0.34
N GLU A 82 3.90 7.50 -0.66
CA GLU A 82 4.25 6.16 -1.13
C GLU A 82 5.45 5.61 -0.37
N PHE A 83 5.29 4.42 0.20
CA PHE A 83 6.32 3.69 0.94
C PHE A 83 6.31 2.20 0.60
#